data_AF-A0A6I9XJR2-F1
#
_entry.id   AF-A0A6I9XJR2-F1
#
_cell.length_a   1.000
_cell.length_b   1.000
_cell.length_c   1.000
_cell.angle_alpha   90.00
_cell.angle_beta   90.00
_cell.angle_gamma   90.00
#
_symmetry.space_group_name_H-M   'P 1'
#
loop_
_entity.id
_entity.type
_entity.pdbx_description
1 polymer ?
#
loop_
_entity_poly.entity_id
_entity_poly.type
_entity_poly.pdbx_seq_one_letter_code
_entity_poly.pdbx_strand_id
1 'polypeptide(L)'
;MSDLGSEEIEEEAENDLGEYEGGRNEAGERHGHGKARLPNGDTYEGEYANGKRNGKGLYRFKNGARYIGEYLENKKHGNGTFIYPDGSKYEGDWVEDQRHGNGVYSYINGDTYTGEWFNNYRHGQGTYLYALTGSKYVGTWANGQQEGAAELVHLNHRFQGKFVNKNPLGIGKYIFDIGCEQHGEYCQEEKTEEEEEEEVLIPVAPKWKATKITNLTLWVPEEPPPPEVTPAAAEGPSTEEPGVPAGLYFVL
;
A
#
# COMPACT_ATOMS: atom_id res chain seq x y z
N MET A 1 10.89 2.88 -65.91
CA MET A 1 9.67 2.73 -65.09
C MET A 1 10.17 2.79 -63.66
N SER A 2 10.02 3.96 -63.05
CA SER A 2 10.49 4.24 -61.69
C SER A 2 9.48 3.66 -60.71
N ASP A 3 10.00 2.79 -59.86
CA ASP A 3 9.35 2.16 -58.72
C ASP A 3 9.01 3.26 -57.70
N LEU A 4 7.75 3.69 -57.70
CA LEU A 4 7.19 4.68 -56.76
C LEU A 4 6.23 4.02 -55.76
N GLY A 5 6.22 2.67 -55.68
CA GLY A 5 5.25 1.92 -54.90
C GLY A 5 5.76 1.36 -53.57
N SER A 6 7.04 1.54 -53.25
CA SER A 6 7.64 0.94 -52.05
C SER A 6 7.57 1.84 -50.81
N GLU A 7 7.61 3.16 -50.95
CA GLU A 7 7.62 4.08 -49.79
C GLU A 7 6.22 4.30 -49.18
N GLU A 8 5.14 4.30 -49.98
CA GLU A 8 3.76 4.45 -49.47
C GLU A 8 3.27 3.22 -48.68
N ILE A 9 3.81 2.02 -48.96
CA ILE A 9 3.41 0.78 -48.28
C ILE A 9 4.06 0.63 -46.89
N GLU A 10 5.23 1.26 -46.68
CA GLU A 10 5.94 1.21 -45.40
C GLU A 10 5.33 2.18 -44.36
N GLU A 11 4.81 3.34 -44.77
CA GLU A 11 4.16 4.31 -43.86
C GLU A 11 2.77 3.85 -43.35
N GLU A 12 2.03 3.06 -44.13
CA GLU A 12 0.73 2.51 -43.70
C GLU A 12 0.88 1.40 -42.64
N ALA A 13 2.01 0.68 -42.63
CA ALA A 13 2.29 -0.38 -41.66
C ALA A 13 2.64 0.15 -40.27
N GLU A 14 3.21 1.36 -40.15
CA GLU A 14 3.54 1.97 -38.86
C GLU A 14 2.33 2.57 -38.13
N ASN A 15 1.22 2.81 -38.84
CA ASN A 15 0.03 3.48 -38.31
C ASN A 15 -1.21 2.58 -38.18
N ASP A 16 -1.08 1.27 -38.36
CA ASP A 16 -2.19 0.35 -38.12
C ASP A 16 -2.54 0.33 -36.63
N LEU A 17 -3.53 1.13 -36.24
CA LEU A 17 -4.09 1.15 -34.89
C LEU A 17 -5.09 0.00 -34.67
N GLY A 18 -5.29 -0.85 -35.68
CA GLY A 18 -6.28 -1.92 -35.73
C GLY A 18 -7.71 -1.44 -35.99
N GLU A 19 -8.64 -2.40 -36.03
CA GLU A 19 -10.05 -2.14 -36.27
C GLU A 19 -10.65 -1.31 -35.13
N TYR A 20 -11.51 -0.34 -35.47
CA TYR A 20 -12.19 0.51 -34.49
C TYR A 20 -13.64 0.76 -34.88
N GLU A 21 -14.54 0.53 -33.94
CA GLU A 21 -15.96 0.81 -34.00
C GLU A 21 -16.32 1.80 -32.89
N GLY A 22 -16.66 3.04 -33.25
CA GLY A 22 -17.01 4.08 -32.27
C GLY A 22 -16.99 5.49 -32.85
N GLY A 23 -17.24 6.48 -31.99
CA GLY A 23 -17.21 7.88 -32.36
C GLY A 23 -15.82 8.36 -32.78
N ARG A 24 -15.79 9.41 -33.61
CA ARG A 24 -14.56 10.13 -33.99
C ARG A 24 -14.76 11.63 -33.83
N ASN A 25 -13.70 12.37 -33.49
CA ASN A 25 -13.72 13.83 -33.44
C ASN A 25 -13.54 14.44 -34.84
N GLU A 26 -13.53 15.78 -34.93
CA GLU A 26 -13.36 16.53 -36.18
C GLU A 26 -12.02 16.24 -36.90
N ALA A 27 -10.99 15.88 -36.13
CA ALA A 27 -9.68 15.47 -36.66
C ALA A 27 -9.65 14.00 -37.14
N GLY A 28 -10.78 13.28 -37.04
CA GLY A 28 -10.87 11.86 -37.41
C GLY A 28 -10.30 10.89 -36.38
N GLU A 29 -9.88 11.37 -35.21
CA GLU A 29 -9.32 10.57 -34.12
C GLU A 29 -10.42 9.86 -33.32
N ARG A 30 -10.09 8.72 -32.70
CA ARG A 30 -11.01 7.97 -31.82
C ARG A 30 -11.49 8.87 -30.67
N HIS A 31 -12.80 8.94 -30.45
CA HIS A 31 -13.39 9.81 -29.44
C HIS A 31 -14.72 9.26 -28.89
N GLY A 32 -15.01 9.52 -27.62
CA GLY A 32 -16.18 9.00 -26.94
C GLY A 32 -16.03 7.51 -26.61
N HIS A 33 -17.13 6.77 -26.56
CA HIS A 33 -17.07 5.32 -26.31
C HIS A 33 -16.84 4.57 -27.63
N GLY A 34 -15.97 3.56 -27.60
CA GLY A 34 -15.70 2.72 -28.76
C GLY A 34 -15.05 1.39 -28.41
N LYS A 35 -15.01 0.50 -29.40
CA LYS A 35 -14.41 -0.82 -29.35
C LYS A 35 -13.30 -0.92 -30.39
N ALA A 36 -12.12 -1.33 -29.96
CA ALA A 36 -10.97 -1.55 -30.82
C ALA A 36 -10.48 -3.00 -30.75
N ARG A 37 -10.11 -3.55 -31.90
CA ARG A 37 -9.25 -4.73 -32.02
C ARG A 37 -7.88 -4.25 -32.43
N LEU A 38 -6.88 -4.44 -31.57
CA LEU A 38 -5.52 -3.99 -31.80
C LEU A 38 -4.77 -4.98 -32.72
N PRO A 39 -3.72 -4.54 -33.44
CA PRO A 39 -2.96 -5.42 -34.35
C PRO A 39 -2.35 -6.65 -33.65
N ASN A 40 -2.01 -6.51 -32.35
CA ASN A 40 -1.49 -7.59 -31.54
C ASN A 40 -2.56 -8.64 -31.14
N GLY A 41 -3.83 -8.42 -31.51
CA GLY A 41 -4.98 -9.27 -31.20
C GLY A 41 -5.66 -8.96 -29.87
N ASP A 42 -5.18 -7.99 -29.11
CA ASP A 42 -5.85 -7.48 -27.91
C ASP A 42 -7.13 -6.74 -28.29
N THR A 43 -8.03 -6.57 -27.32
CA THR A 43 -9.24 -5.77 -27.51
C THR A 43 -9.38 -4.74 -26.42
N TYR A 44 -9.87 -3.55 -26.77
CA TYR A 44 -10.25 -2.51 -25.84
C TYR A 44 -11.69 -2.08 -26.10
N GLU A 45 -12.45 -1.89 -25.05
CA GLU A 45 -13.79 -1.33 -25.08
C GLU A 45 -13.90 -0.29 -23.98
N GLY A 46 -14.15 0.97 -24.34
CA GLY A 46 -14.22 2.04 -23.36
C GLY A 46 -14.11 3.43 -23.97
N GLU A 47 -13.78 4.39 -23.12
CA GLU A 47 -13.69 5.80 -23.45
C GLU A 47 -12.37 6.16 -24.14
N TYR A 48 -12.48 7.06 -25.11
CA TYR A 48 -11.40 7.66 -25.88
C TYR A 48 -11.51 9.18 -25.88
N ALA A 49 -10.37 9.86 -25.81
CA ALA A 49 -10.25 11.29 -26.04
C ALA A 49 -9.00 11.55 -26.89
N ASN A 50 -9.16 12.29 -27.99
CA ASN A 50 -8.09 12.69 -28.92
C ASN A 50 -7.21 11.49 -29.34
N GLY A 51 -7.86 10.41 -29.80
CA GLY A 51 -7.18 9.20 -30.25
C GLY A 51 -6.62 8.29 -29.15
N LYS A 52 -6.57 8.75 -27.89
CA LYS A 52 -6.03 7.99 -26.76
C LYS A 52 -7.14 7.41 -25.89
N ARG A 53 -6.89 6.26 -25.27
CA ARG A 53 -7.75 5.72 -24.21
C ARG A 53 -7.74 6.69 -23.02
N ASN A 54 -8.90 7.17 -22.62
CA ASN A 54 -9.03 8.20 -21.59
C ASN A 54 -10.42 8.10 -20.97
N GLY A 55 -10.51 7.90 -19.66
CA GLY A 55 -11.75 7.55 -18.95
C GLY A 55 -11.84 6.05 -18.65
N LYS A 56 -13.04 5.50 -18.49
CA LYS A 56 -13.20 4.09 -18.12
C LYS A 56 -13.10 3.16 -19.31
N GLY A 57 -12.49 2.00 -19.10
CA GLY A 57 -12.40 0.99 -20.15
C GLY A 57 -12.06 -0.41 -19.67
N LEU A 58 -12.29 -1.35 -20.56
CA LEU A 58 -11.98 -2.76 -20.44
C LEU A 58 -10.97 -3.14 -21.52
N TYR A 59 -9.78 -3.53 -21.09
CA TYR A 59 -8.75 -4.06 -21.96
C TYR A 59 -8.63 -5.57 -21.74
N ARG A 60 -8.75 -6.34 -22.80
CA ARG A 60 -8.59 -7.80 -22.79
C ARG A 60 -7.35 -8.14 -23.60
N PHE A 61 -6.38 -8.74 -22.92
CA PHE A 61 -5.14 -9.17 -23.52
C PHE A 61 -5.34 -10.54 -24.18
N LYS A 62 -4.69 -10.77 -25.31
CA LYS A 62 -4.69 -12.06 -26.01
C LYS A 62 -4.17 -13.20 -25.14
N ASN A 63 -3.30 -12.89 -24.17
CA ASN A 63 -2.78 -13.85 -23.19
C ASN A 63 -3.78 -14.25 -22.08
N GLY A 64 -5.01 -13.72 -22.09
CA GLY A 64 -6.05 -14.01 -21.10
C GLY A 64 -6.13 -13.02 -19.94
N ALA A 65 -5.15 -12.13 -19.78
CA ALA A 65 -5.23 -11.06 -18.79
C ALA A 65 -6.36 -10.07 -19.13
N ARG A 66 -6.85 -9.35 -18.14
CA ARG A 66 -7.83 -8.28 -18.33
C ARG A 66 -7.60 -7.13 -17.34
N TYR A 67 -7.75 -5.90 -17.82
CA TYR A 67 -7.80 -4.71 -16.99
C TYR A 67 -9.16 -4.04 -17.14
N ILE A 68 -9.80 -3.73 -16.02
CA ILE A 68 -11.05 -2.98 -15.94
C ILE A 68 -10.79 -1.79 -15.04
N GLY A 69 -10.83 -0.57 -15.58
CA GLY A 69 -10.53 0.60 -14.77
C GLY A 69 -10.40 1.85 -15.59
N GLU A 70 -9.84 2.86 -14.95
CA GLU A 70 -9.60 4.16 -15.57
C GLU A 70 -8.30 4.16 -16.39
N TYR A 71 -8.30 5.00 -17.42
CA TYR A 71 -7.18 5.28 -18.30
C TYR A 71 -6.97 6.79 -18.37
N LEU A 72 -5.72 7.21 -18.46
CA LEU A 72 -5.32 8.58 -18.79
C LEU A 72 -4.23 8.49 -19.86
N GLU A 73 -4.48 9.11 -21.01
CA GLU A 73 -3.53 9.14 -22.13
C GLU A 73 -2.90 7.78 -22.49
N ASN A 74 -3.74 6.77 -22.73
CA ASN A 74 -3.35 5.38 -23.02
C ASN A 74 -2.77 4.56 -21.85
N LYS A 75 -2.57 5.15 -20.68
CA LYS A 75 -2.01 4.46 -19.51
C LYS A 75 -3.08 4.17 -18.47
N LYS A 76 -2.99 3.03 -17.79
CA LYS A 76 -3.83 2.72 -16.62
C LYS A 76 -3.57 3.79 -15.55
N HIS A 77 -4.63 4.40 -15.06
CA HIS A 77 -4.59 5.48 -14.08
C HIS A 77 -5.83 5.39 -13.19
N GLY A 78 -5.86 6.04 -12.02
CA GLY A 78 -7.04 6.05 -11.16
C GLY A 78 -7.34 4.67 -10.57
N ASN A 79 -8.63 4.32 -10.41
CA ASN A 79 -9.00 3.03 -9.84
C ASN A 79 -9.11 1.96 -10.93
N GLY A 80 -8.57 0.77 -10.65
CA GLY A 80 -8.59 -0.33 -11.60
C GLY A 80 -8.38 -1.70 -11.02
N THR A 81 -9.00 -2.68 -11.67
CA THR A 81 -8.84 -4.11 -11.43
C THR A 81 -8.04 -4.73 -12.56
N PHE A 82 -6.90 -5.35 -12.25
CA PHE A 82 -6.15 -6.19 -13.17
C PHE A 82 -6.27 -7.65 -12.76
N ILE A 83 -6.73 -8.50 -13.68
CA ILE A 83 -6.83 -9.94 -13.48
C ILE A 83 -5.82 -10.59 -14.40
N TYR A 84 -4.88 -11.31 -13.80
CA TYR A 84 -3.73 -11.91 -14.46
C TYR A 84 -4.12 -13.25 -15.10
N PRO A 85 -3.33 -13.75 -16.07
CA PRO A 85 -3.61 -15.03 -16.73
C PRO A 85 -3.63 -16.22 -15.78
N ASP A 86 -2.87 -16.16 -14.68
CA ASP A 86 -2.84 -17.18 -13.63
C ASP A 86 -4.07 -17.15 -12.71
N GLY A 87 -4.96 -16.16 -12.87
CA GLY A 87 -6.14 -15.95 -12.04
C GLY A 87 -5.90 -15.11 -10.78
N SER A 88 -4.64 -14.72 -10.51
CA SER A 88 -4.38 -13.70 -9.49
C SER A 88 -5.01 -12.36 -9.90
N LYS A 89 -5.26 -11.49 -8.92
CA LYS A 89 -5.99 -10.24 -9.11
C LYS A 89 -5.37 -9.12 -8.30
N TYR A 90 -5.24 -7.95 -8.91
CA TYR A 90 -5.02 -6.69 -8.21
C TYR A 90 -6.24 -5.78 -8.37
N GLU A 91 -6.64 -5.11 -7.30
CA GLU A 91 -7.68 -4.09 -7.26
C GLU A 91 -7.18 -2.92 -6.42
N GLY A 92 -7.08 -1.73 -7.00
CA GLY A 92 -6.55 -0.56 -6.30
C GLY A 92 -6.19 0.59 -7.22
N ASP A 93 -5.35 1.49 -6.72
CA ASP A 93 -4.93 2.68 -7.44
C ASP A 93 -3.83 2.39 -8.47
N TRP A 94 -3.90 3.10 -9.59
CA TRP A 94 -2.95 3.05 -10.70
C TRP A 94 -2.46 4.45 -11.03
N VAL A 95 -1.17 4.55 -11.34
CA VAL A 95 -0.53 5.77 -11.84
C VAL A 95 0.44 5.36 -12.94
N GLU A 96 0.25 5.90 -14.15
CA GLU A 96 1.16 5.71 -15.28
C GLU A 96 1.49 4.22 -15.55
N ASP A 97 0.46 3.37 -15.65
CA ASP A 97 0.54 1.91 -15.83
C ASP A 97 1.05 1.09 -14.63
N GLN A 98 1.38 1.74 -13.52
CA GLN A 98 1.94 1.12 -12.32
C GLN A 98 0.92 1.07 -11.19
N ARG A 99 0.92 -0.03 -10.43
CA ARG A 99 0.16 -0.10 -9.16
C ARG A 99 0.76 0.90 -8.18
N HIS A 100 -0.10 1.71 -7.58
CA HIS A 100 0.28 2.78 -6.67
C HIS A 100 -0.77 2.91 -5.56
N GLY A 101 -0.56 3.80 -4.59
CA GLY A 101 -1.59 4.15 -3.60
C GLY A 101 -2.00 2.95 -2.76
N ASN A 102 -3.31 2.74 -2.60
CA ASN A 102 -3.84 1.60 -1.85
C ASN A 102 -4.35 0.53 -2.80
N GLY A 103 -4.16 -0.74 -2.42
CA GLY A 103 -4.71 -1.84 -3.21
C GLY A 103 -4.67 -3.19 -2.52
N VAL A 104 -5.51 -4.07 -3.04
CA VAL A 104 -5.64 -5.47 -2.65
C VAL A 104 -5.07 -6.34 -3.77
N TYR A 105 -4.16 -7.25 -3.42
CA TYR A 105 -3.69 -8.30 -4.31
C TYR A 105 -4.12 -9.66 -3.78
N SER A 106 -4.90 -10.39 -4.57
CA SER A 106 -5.30 -11.77 -4.31
C SER A 106 -4.42 -12.70 -5.14
N TYR A 107 -3.69 -13.58 -4.46
CA TYR A 107 -2.81 -14.56 -5.08
C TYR A 107 -3.57 -15.85 -5.42
N ILE A 108 -3.06 -16.63 -6.37
CA ILE A 108 -3.66 -17.91 -6.78
C ILE A 108 -3.70 -18.95 -5.65
N ASN A 109 -2.74 -18.89 -4.72
CA ASN A 109 -2.70 -19.76 -3.54
C ASN A 109 -3.71 -19.35 -2.46
N GLY A 110 -4.52 -18.31 -2.70
CA GLY A 110 -5.51 -17.77 -1.78
C GLY A 110 -4.96 -16.70 -0.84
N ASP A 111 -3.64 -16.49 -0.78
CA ASP A 111 -3.06 -15.42 0.03
C ASP A 111 -3.59 -14.05 -0.43
N THR A 112 -3.62 -13.10 0.49
CA THR A 112 -3.98 -11.71 0.14
C THR A 112 -2.99 -10.73 0.72
N TYR A 113 -2.71 -9.67 -0.03
CA TYR A 113 -2.08 -8.46 0.46
C TYR A 113 -3.07 -7.32 0.39
N THR A 114 -3.20 -6.52 1.45
CA THR A 114 -3.98 -5.28 1.47
C THR A 114 -3.11 -4.20 2.09
N GLY A 115 -2.83 -3.13 1.36
CA GLY A 115 -2.01 -2.05 1.87
C GLY A 115 -1.52 -1.10 0.79
N GLU A 116 -0.45 -0.39 1.12
CA GLU A 116 0.13 0.62 0.25
C GLU A 116 1.01 -0.02 -0.86
N TRP A 117 1.09 0.67 -1.99
CA TRP A 117 1.82 0.30 -3.19
C TRP A 117 2.58 1.51 -3.73
N PHE A 118 3.80 1.27 -4.18
CA PHE A 118 4.62 2.26 -4.85
C PHE A 118 5.37 1.61 -6.01
N ASN A 119 5.17 2.13 -7.23
CA ASN A 119 5.81 1.67 -8.46
C ASN A 119 5.76 0.15 -8.65
N ASN A 120 4.58 -0.44 -8.52
CA ASN A 120 4.32 -1.89 -8.59
C ASN A 120 4.78 -2.73 -7.39
N TYR A 121 5.48 -2.16 -6.41
CA TYR A 121 5.92 -2.87 -5.21
C TYR A 121 4.98 -2.60 -4.04
N ARG A 122 4.79 -3.63 -3.19
CA ARG A 122 4.23 -3.42 -1.84
C ARG A 122 5.15 -2.48 -1.08
N HIS A 123 4.58 -1.45 -0.48
CA HIS A 123 5.31 -0.40 0.22
C HIS A 123 4.49 0.08 1.42
N GLY A 124 5.07 0.88 2.31
CA GLY A 124 4.33 1.51 3.41
C GLY A 124 3.74 0.48 4.38
N GLN A 125 2.52 0.73 4.88
CA GLN A 125 1.79 -0.19 5.74
C GLN A 125 0.98 -1.19 4.92
N GLY A 126 0.98 -2.45 5.35
CA GLY A 126 0.19 -3.48 4.71
C GLY A 126 -0.02 -4.72 5.55
N THR A 127 -1.14 -5.39 5.26
CA THR A 127 -1.51 -6.68 5.82
C THR A 127 -1.33 -7.78 4.78
N TYR A 128 -0.59 -8.83 5.12
CA TYR A 128 -0.51 -10.05 4.31
C TYR A 128 -1.16 -11.21 5.05
N LEU A 129 -2.19 -11.81 4.47
CA LEU A 129 -2.89 -12.99 4.98
C LEU A 129 -2.36 -14.24 4.27
N TYR A 130 -1.87 -15.19 5.06
CA TYR A 130 -1.47 -16.51 4.60
C TYR A 130 -2.69 -17.42 4.64
N ALA A 131 -3.28 -17.75 3.50
CA ALA A 131 -4.55 -18.47 3.44
C ALA A 131 -4.43 -19.89 4.01
N LEU A 132 -3.29 -20.56 3.79
CA LEU A 132 -3.07 -21.92 4.25
C LEU A 132 -3.03 -22.03 5.78
N THR A 133 -2.41 -21.07 6.46
CA THR A 133 -2.21 -21.12 7.93
C THR A 133 -3.20 -20.25 8.70
N GLY A 134 -3.90 -19.34 8.02
CA GLY A 134 -4.68 -18.27 8.64
C GLY A 134 -3.83 -17.21 9.35
N SER A 135 -2.50 -17.28 9.25
CA SER A 135 -1.61 -16.27 9.83
C SER A 135 -1.77 -14.94 9.11
N LYS A 136 -1.55 -13.82 9.80
CA LYS A 136 -1.44 -12.51 9.16
C LYS A 136 -0.22 -11.75 9.63
N TYR A 137 0.51 -11.16 8.69
CA TYR A 137 1.52 -10.15 8.94
C TYR A 137 0.86 -8.78 8.81
N VAL A 138 1.05 -7.90 9.78
CA VAL A 138 0.55 -6.52 9.77
C VAL A 138 1.72 -5.61 10.09
N GLY A 139 2.20 -4.83 9.13
CA GLY A 139 3.30 -3.91 9.40
C GLY A 139 3.87 -3.26 8.17
N THR A 140 5.13 -2.85 8.29
CA THR A 140 5.81 -2.05 7.29
C THR A 140 6.38 -2.91 6.16
N TRP A 141 6.35 -2.37 4.94
CA TRP A 141 6.83 -2.97 3.71
C TRP A 141 7.74 -1.99 2.96
N ALA A 142 8.84 -2.51 2.42
CA ALA A 142 9.75 -1.76 1.56
C ALA A 142 10.12 -2.60 0.34
N ASN A 143 9.86 -2.08 -0.86
CA ASN A 143 10.21 -2.71 -2.14
C ASN A 143 9.76 -4.19 -2.24
N GLY A 144 8.55 -4.47 -1.77
CA GLY A 144 7.99 -5.82 -1.80
C GLY A 144 8.39 -6.73 -0.63
N GLN A 145 9.21 -6.26 0.30
CA GLN A 145 9.71 -7.02 1.45
C GLN A 145 9.11 -6.53 2.77
N GLN A 146 8.98 -7.44 3.74
CA GLN A 146 8.57 -7.14 5.11
C GLN A 146 9.75 -6.54 5.86
N GLU A 147 9.63 -5.28 6.27
CA GLU A 147 10.73 -4.47 6.78
C GLU A 147 10.21 -3.56 7.90
N GLY A 148 10.92 -3.40 9.01
CA GLY A 148 10.54 -2.49 10.09
C GLY A 148 9.60 -3.11 11.12
N ALA A 149 8.84 -2.28 11.83
CA ALA A 149 7.94 -2.73 12.89
C ALA A 149 6.71 -3.45 12.31
N ALA A 150 6.37 -4.60 12.89
CA ALA A 150 5.22 -5.38 12.50
C ALA A 150 4.68 -6.30 13.60
N GLU A 151 3.46 -6.77 13.39
CA GLU A 151 2.84 -7.86 14.12
C GLU A 151 2.68 -9.08 13.21
N LEU A 152 3.07 -10.26 13.71
CA LEU A 152 2.75 -11.54 13.09
C LEU A 152 1.75 -12.27 13.99
N VAL A 153 0.50 -12.35 13.53
CA VAL A 153 -0.59 -13.03 14.25
C VAL A 153 -0.75 -14.44 13.71
N HIS A 154 -0.75 -15.42 14.61
CA HIS A 154 -1.03 -16.81 14.27
C HIS A 154 -1.86 -17.46 15.37
N LEU A 155 -3.06 -17.91 15.01
CA LEU A 155 -4.01 -18.55 15.93
C LEU A 155 -4.25 -17.68 17.18
N ASN A 156 -3.79 -18.15 18.34
CA ASN A 156 -4.02 -17.60 19.67
C ASN A 156 -2.88 -16.71 20.19
N HIS A 157 -1.88 -16.42 19.36
CA HIS A 157 -0.77 -15.57 19.73
C HIS A 157 -0.37 -14.60 18.62
N ARG A 158 0.26 -13.50 19.01
CA ARG A 158 0.90 -12.57 18.08
C ARG A 158 2.31 -12.22 18.53
N PHE A 159 3.23 -12.19 17.60
CA PHE A 159 4.55 -11.61 17.80
C PHE A 159 4.51 -10.14 17.41
N GLN A 160 5.08 -9.27 18.23
CA GLN A 160 5.33 -7.85 17.93
C GLN A 160 6.85 -7.62 17.96
N GLY A 161 7.41 -7.10 16.87
CA GLY A 161 8.84 -6.83 16.79
C GLY A 161 9.26 -6.21 15.46
N LYS A 162 10.57 -6.21 15.21
CA LYS A 162 11.14 -5.72 13.95
C LYS A 162 11.37 -6.89 12.99
N PHE A 163 11.11 -6.64 11.71
CA PHE A 163 11.41 -7.55 10.61
C PHE A 163 12.45 -6.92 9.68
N VAL A 164 13.34 -7.75 9.16
CA VAL A 164 14.32 -7.41 8.12
C VAL A 164 14.34 -8.56 7.13
N ASN A 165 14.13 -8.29 5.84
CA ASN A 165 14.10 -9.32 4.79
C ASN A 165 13.14 -10.49 5.11
N LYS A 166 11.94 -10.22 5.64
CA LYS A 166 10.93 -11.22 6.10
C LYS A 166 11.28 -11.99 7.38
N ASN A 167 12.45 -11.78 7.95
CA ASN A 167 12.90 -12.46 9.16
C ASN A 167 12.68 -11.55 10.38
N PRO A 168 12.09 -12.06 11.47
CA PRO A 168 12.04 -11.30 12.72
C PRO A 168 13.46 -11.16 13.29
N LEU A 169 13.79 -9.97 13.77
CA LEU A 169 15.13 -9.63 14.24
C LEU A 169 15.08 -8.69 15.45
N GLY A 170 15.97 -8.93 16.42
CA GLY A 170 16.13 -8.10 17.60
C GLY A 170 14.98 -8.26 18.60
N ILE A 171 14.78 -7.24 19.43
CA ILE A 171 13.83 -7.26 20.53
C ILE A 171 12.40 -7.38 20.01
N GLY A 172 11.61 -8.23 20.68
CA GLY A 172 10.18 -8.33 20.46
C GLY A 172 9.45 -8.92 21.66
N LYS A 173 8.16 -9.17 21.46
CA LYS A 173 7.35 -9.89 22.44
C LYS A 173 6.29 -10.75 21.76
N TYR A 174 6.06 -11.93 22.31
CA TYR A 174 4.86 -12.72 22.04
C TYR A 174 3.77 -12.32 23.00
N ILE A 175 2.56 -12.15 22.50
CA ILE A 175 1.36 -11.86 23.29
C ILE A 175 0.38 -12.99 23.07
N PHE A 176 0.00 -13.66 24.15
CA PHE A 176 -0.91 -14.78 24.14
C PHE A 176 -2.29 -14.36 24.65
N ASP A 177 -3.34 -14.95 24.07
CA ASP A 177 -4.72 -14.74 24.48
C ASP A 177 -5.02 -15.17 25.93
N ILE A 178 -4.21 -16.08 26.49
CA ILE A 178 -4.24 -16.49 27.91
C ILE A 178 -3.78 -15.38 28.89
N GLY A 179 -3.50 -14.17 28.39
CA GLY A 179 -3.26 -13.01 29.24
C GLY A 179 -1.82 -12.86 29.72
N CYS A 180 -0.84 -13.34 28.94
CA CYS A 180 0.57 -13.13 29.22
C CYS A 180 1.35 -12.62 28.00
N GLU A 181 2.48 -11.98 28.29
CA GLU A 181 3.47 -11.57 27.29
C GLU A 181 4.80 -12.27 27.58
N GLN A 182 5.43 -12.83 26.55
CA GLN A 182 6.81 -13.32 26.61
C GLN A 182 7.72 -12.36 25.85
N HIS A 183 8.61 -11.70 26.57
CA HIS A 183 9.63 -10.80 26.06
C HIS A 183 10.88 -11.59 25.71
N GLY A 184 11.61 -11.11 24.71
CA GLY A 184 12.82 -11.77 24.22
C GLY A 184 13.40 -11.08 23.01
N GLU A 185 14.33 -11.76 22.35
CA GLU A 185 14.94 -11.29 21.12
C GLU A 185 15.14 -12.40 20.10
N TYR A 186 15.05 -12.04 18.83
CA TYR A 186 15.51 -12.88 17.72
C TYR A 186 16.96 -12.57 17.40
N CYS A 187 17.81 -13.59 17.47
CA CYS A 187 19.21 -13.51 17.01
C CYS A 187 19.35 -14.24 15.68
N GLN A 188 20.05 -13.62 14.74
CA GLN A 188 20.52 -14.26 13.51
C GLN A 188 21.86 -14.92 13.81
N GLU A 189 21.95 -16.24 13.65
CA GLU A 189 23.23 -16.97 13.72
C GLU A 189 23.75 -17.12 12.30
N GLU A 190 24.97 -16.66 12.03
CA GLU A 190 25.64 -16.93 10.76
C GLU A 190 26.42 -18.24 10.90
N LYS A 191 26.25 -19.16 9.94
CA LYS A 191 27.10 -20.34 9.79
C LYS A 191 27.93 -20.16 8.54
N THR A 192 29.24 -20.23 8.69
CA THR A 192 30.19 -20.31 7.58
C THR A 192 30.48 -21.79 7.33
N GLU A 193 30.24 -22.27 6.11
CA GLU A 193 30.80 -23.55 5.65
C GLU A 193 32.03 -23.24 4.79
N GLU A 194 33.14 -23.90 5.11
CA GLU A 194 34.38 -23.86 4.33
C GLU A 194 34.26 -24.95 3.25
N GLU A 195 33.96 -24.58 2.00
CA GLU A 195 34.21 -25.42 0.83
C GLU A 195 35.54 -24.99 0.20
N GLU A 196 36.30 -25.95 -0.36
CA GLU A 196 37.77 -25.93 -0.49
C GLU A 196 38.43 -24.68 -1.15
N GLU A 197 37.71 -23.72 -1.72
CA GLU A 197 38.27 -22.41 -2.14
C GLU A 197 37.34 -21.17 -1.93
N GLU A 198 36.15 -21.29 -1.31
CA GLU A 198 35.26 -20.14 -1.01
C GLU A 198 34.52 -20.29 0.33
N GLU A 199 34.55 -19.27 1.19
CA GLU A 199 33.70 -19.19 2.39
C GLU A 199 32.26 -18.84 1.99
N VAL A 200 31.34 -19.79 2.13
CA VAL A 200 29.92 -19.55 1.84
C VAL A 200 29.16 -19.31 3.14
N LEU A 201 28.57 -18.12 3.28
CA LEU A 201 27.68 -17.78 4.39
C LEU A 201 26.29 -18.43 4.18
N ILE A 202 25.91 -19.33 5.08
CA ILE A 202 24.61 -20.01 5.03
C ILE A 202 23.62 -19.24 5.91
N PRO A 203 22.50 -18.72 5.35
CA PRO A 203 21.48 -18.05 6.13
C PRO A 203 20.75 -19.05 7.04
N VAL A 204 20.95 -18.94 8.36
CA VAL A 204 20.22 -19.72 9.37
C VAL A 204 18.95 -18.97 9.79
N ALA A 205 17.85 -19.71 9.97
CA ALA A 205 16.61 -19.14 10.49
C ALA A 205 16.84 -18.47 11.87
N PRO A 206 16.30 -17.25 12.10
CA PRO A 206 16.45 -16.56 13.37
C PRO A 206 15.94 -17.41 14.55
N LYS A 207 16.67 -17.38 15.66
CA LYS A 207 16.28 -18.10 16.89
C LYS A 207 15.76 -17.14 17.93
N TRP A 208 14.60 -17.46 18.49
CA TRP A 208 14.00 -16.72 19.61
C TRP A 208 14.69 -17.09 20.93
N LYS A 209 15.10 -16.07 21.68
CA LYS A 209 15.65 -16.19 23.04
C LYS A 209 14.71 -15.46 24.01
N ALA A 210 13.91 -16.22 24.75
CA ALA A 210 13.01 -15.67 25.76
C ALA A 210 13.80 -15.12 26.96
N THR A 211 13.44 -13.92 27.43
CA THR A 211 14.12 -13.23 28.53
C THR A 211 13.22 -13.06 29.75
N LYS A 212 11.92 -12.76 29.56
CA LYS A 212 10.98 -12.49 30.66
C LYS A 212 9.55 -12.83 30.27
N ILE A 213 8.75 -13.28 31.23
CA ILE A 213 7.29 -13.42 31.08
C ILE A 213 6.62 -12.40 32.00
N THR A 214 5.62 -11.68 31.49
CA THR A 214 4.79 -10.71 32.23
C THR A 214 3.31 -11.03 32.03
N ASN A 215 2.45 -10.54 32.93
CA ASN A 215 1.01 -10.50 32.65
C ASN A 215 0.72 -9.54 31.49
N LEU A 216 -0.42 -9.72 30.82
CA LEU A 216 -0.88 -8.81 29.78
C LEU A 216 -1.00 -7.40 30.38
N THR A 217 -0.32 -6.44 29.78
CA THR A 217 -0.53 -5.04 30.17
C THR A 217 -1.87 -4.62 29.57
N LEU A 218 -2.93 -4.61 30.38
CA LEU A 218 -4.19 -4.00 29.99
C LEU A 218 -3.92 -2.50 29.80
N TRP A 219 -4.24 -1.98 28.61
CA TRP A 219 -4.16 -0.55 28.36
C TRP A 219 -5.12 0.16 29.32
N VAL A 220 -4.55 0.93 30.26
CA VAL A 220 -5.32 1.85 31.11
C VAL A 220 -5.22 3.22 30.44
N PRO A 221 -6.33 3.83 30.01
CA PRO A 221 -6.30 5.22 29.57
C PRO A 221 -5.73 6.08 30.71
N GLU A 222 -4.73 6.90 30.40
CA GLU A 222 -4.12 7.79 31.38
C GLU A 222 -5.20 8.77 31.91
N GLU A 223 -5.55 8.67 33.19
CA GLU A 223 -6.46 9.64 33.80
C GLU A 223 -5.77 11.02 33.76
N PRO A 224 -6.48 12.07 33.31
CA PRO A 224 -5.91 13.41 33.33
C PRO A 224 -5.50 13.75 34.77
N PRO A 225 -4.35 14.42 34.98
CA PRO A 225 -3.88 14.76 36.31
C PRO A 225 -4.97 15.55 37.05
N PRO A 226 -5.21 15.25 38.34
CA PRO A 226 -6.19 15.99 39.13
C PRO A 226 -5.83 17.48 39.12
N PRO A 227 -6.83 18.38 39.07
CA PRO A 227 -6.57 19.81 39.07
C PRO A 227 -5.75 20.19 40.31
N GLU A 228 -4.64 20.91 40.11
CA GLU A 228 -3.80 21.41 41.19
C GLU A 228 -4.64 22.23 42.16
N VAL A 229 -4.79 21.74 43.39
CA VAL A 229 -5.39 22.50 44.48
C VAL A 229 -4.36 23.54 44.91
N THR A 230 -4.50 24.77 44.41
CA THR A 230 -3.75 25.91 44.91
C THR A 230 -4.22 26.22 46.34
N PRO A 231 -3.34 26.25 47.36
CA PRO A 231 -3.73 26.72 48.67
C PRO A 231 -4.00 28.22 48.61
N ALA A 232 -5.17 28.63 49.11
CA ALA A 232 -5.58 30.02 49.23
C ALA A 232 -4.50 30.85 49.94
N ALA A 233 -4.06 31.93 49.28
CA ALA A 233 -3.17 32.91 49.86
C ALA A 233 -3.85 33.59 51.06
N ALA A 234 -3.16 33.59 52.20
CA ALA A 234 -3.58 34.29 53.39
C ALA A 234 -3.61 35.81 53.13
N GLU A 235 -4.75 36.43 53.41
CA GLU A 235 -4.96 37.88 53.37
C GLU A 235 -4.08 38.59 54.42
N GLY A 236 -3.25 39.53 53.95
CA GLY A 236 -2.65 40.58 54.79
C GLY A 236 -3.52 41.84 54.77
N PRO A 237 -3.52 42.65 55.85
CA PRO A 237 -4.57 43.65 56.07
C PRO A 237 -4.43 44.88 55.16
N SER A 238 -5.59 45.39 54.77
CA SER A 238 -5.82 46.57 53.95
C SER A 238 -5.40 47.86 54.63
N THR A 239 -4.63 48.69 53.93
CA THR A 239 -4.51 50.12 54.20
C THR A 239 -5.48 50.88 53.29
N GLU A 240 -6.48 51.51 53.91
CA GLU A 240 -7.40 52.48 53.31
C GLU A 240 -6.65 53.70 52.78
N GLU A 241 -7.09 54.21 51.62
CA GLU A 241 -7.13 55.65 51.35
C GLU A 241 -8.34 56.02 50.46
N PRO A 242 -8.89 57.24 50.59
CA PRO A 242 -10.30 57.48 50.39
C PRO A 242 -10.68 58.09 49.02
N GLY A 243 -11.86 57.64 48.57
CA GLY A 243 -12.86 58.24 47.68
C GLY A 243 -12.60 59.58 46.97
N VAL A 244 -12.81 59.54 45.65
CA VAL A 244 -13.33 60.66 44.85
C VAL A 244 -14.53 60.13 44.04
N PRO A 245 -15.74 60.74 44.13
CA PRO A 245 -16.91 60.20 43.44
C PRO A 245 -17.24 60.91 42.12
N ALA A 246 -18.01 60.18 41.32
CA ALA A 246 -19.01 60.60 40.34
C ALA A 246 -18.56 60.98 38.92
N GLY A 247 -19.13 60.24 37.96
CA GLY A 247 -19.15 60.59 36.53
C GLY A 247 -20.02 59.60 35.76
N LEU A 248 -21.34 59.87 35.71
CA LEU A 248 -22.29 59.24 34.79
C LEU A 248 -21.80 59.32 33.35
N TYR A 249 -22.13 58.33 32.50
CA TYR A 249 -22.96 58.51 31.30
C TYR A 249 -23.24 57.14 30.64
N PHE A 250 -24.53 56.78 30.56
CA PHE A 250 -25.08 55.86 29.57
C PHE A 250 -24.97 56.49 28.18
N VAL A 251 -24.73 55.69 27.12
CA VAL A 251 -25.59 55.65 25.91
C VAL A 251 -25.44 54.27 25.24
N LEU A 252 -26.62 53.70 24.94
CA LEU A 252 -27.04 52.63 24.00
C LEU A 252 -25.97 51.88 23.18
#